data_AF-A0A2D9MJF4-F1
#
_entry.id   AF-A0A2D9MJF4-F1
#
_cell.length_a   1.000
_cell.length_b   1.000
_cell.length_c   1.000
_cell.angle_alpha   90.00
_cell.angle_beta   90.00
_cell.angle_gamma   90.00
#
_symmetry.space_group_name_H-M   'P 1'
#
loop_
_entity.id
_entity.type
_entity.pdbx_description
1 polymer ?
#
loop_
_entity_poly.entity_id
_entity_poly.type
_entity_poly.pdbx_seq_one_letter_code
_entity_poly.pdbx_strand_id
1 'polypeptide(L)'
;MRTTSADIKKRRPSLYLTGIFGALVLSFVAFMVFSSVCPCAVTPGGLLFGELADEPISDWNETTANQENLCQIQIWAGIRPHSVNLNCMATPEGELFLSCSVCDRKYWAARVGKDEEAVLRLGRLLYPVYINREQDPEVMDKAFRARVTKLQHTDIETMVTPRPPLDQKRFDHWWTFRVDYRG
;
A
#
# COMPACT_ATOMS: atom_id res chain seq x y z
N MET A 1 -8.39 -41.36 61.42
CA MET A 1 -8.37 -40.09 60.66
C MET A 1 -7.25 -40.19 59.62
N ARG A 2 -7.55 -40.53 58.36
CA ARG A 2 -6.58 -40.56 57.24
C ARG A 2 -7.14 -39.68 56.15
N THR A 3 -6.62 -38.46 56.03
CA THR A 3 -6.87 -37.59 54.88
C THR A 3 -5.93 -38.01 53.76
N THR A 4 -6.52 -38.55 52.69
CA THR A 4 -5.86 -38.89 51.43
C THR A 4 -5.34 -37.61 50.77
N SER A 5 -4.02 -37.54 50.57
CA SER A 5 -3.38 -36.50 49.76
C SER A 5 -3.84 -36.67 48.31
N ALA A 6 -4.59 -35.68 47.80
CA ALA A 6 -4.97 -35.63 46.40
C ALA A 6 -3.70 -35.37 45.56
N ASP A 7 -3.35 -36.36 44.75
CA ASP A 7 -2.22 -36.33 43.84
C ASP A 7 -2.54 -35.36 42.68
N ILE A 8 -2.19 -34.08 42.84
CA ILE A 8 -2.27 -33.10 41.76
C ILE A 8 -1.16 -33.44 40.77
N LYS A 9 -1.49 -34.30 39.79
CA LYS A 9 -0.62 -34.64 38.66
C LYS A 9 -0.31 -33.36 37.88
N LYS A 10 0.82 -32.73 38.22
CA LYS A 10 1.35 -31.52 37.56
C LYS A 10 1.58 -31.85 36.09
N ARG A 11 0.63 -31.48 35.22
CA ARG A 11 0.75 -31.62 33.77
C ARG A 11 1.94 -30.76 33.33
N ARG A 12 3.12 -31.36 33.18
CA ARG A 12 4.26 -30.70 32.55
C ARG A 12 3.80 -30.38 31.12
N PRO A 13 3.74 -29.09 30.71
CA PRO A 13 3.49 -28.80 29.32
C PRO A 13 4.56 -29.53 28.52
N SER A 14 4.12 -30.33 27.55
CA SER A 14 5.02 -31.05 26.66
C SER A 14 6.02 -30.06 26.08
N LEU A 15 7.31 -30.37 26.13
CA LEU A 15 8.39 -29.53 25.58
C LEU A 15 8.10 -29.08 24.13
N TYR A 16 7.34 -29.90 23.39
CA TYR A 16 6.83 -29.59 22.05
C TYR A 16 5.81 -28.46 22.03
N LEU A 17 4.87 -28.42 22.98
CA LEU A 17 3.90 -27.32 23.09
C LEU A 17 4.57 -26.00 23.44
N THR A 18 5.58 -26.01 24.32
CA THR A 18 6.38 -24.82 24.62
C THR A 18 7.25 -24.39 23.43
N GLY A 19 7.79 -25.35 22.67
CA GLY A 19 8.57 -25.06 21.46
C GLY A 19 7.73 -24.45 20.33
N ILE A 20 6.55 -25.02 20.06
CA ILE A 20 5.59 -24.50 19.08
C ILE A 20 5.14 -23.09 19.47
N PHE A 21 4.79 -22.89 20.74
CA PHE A 21 4.38 -21.58 21.22
C PHE A 21 5.52 -20.55 21.08
N GLY A 22 6.75 -20.91 21.42
CA GLY A 22 7.93 -20.05 21.21
C GLY A 22 8.15 -19.67 19.74
N ALA A 23 8.02 -20.64 18.83
CA ALA A 23 8.14 -20.39 17.40
C ALA A 23 7.02 -19.48 16.84
N LEU A 24 5.78 -19.65 17.32
CA LEU A 24 4.65 -18.79 16.96
C LEU A 24 4.86 -17.34 17.44
N VAL A 25 5.30 -17.17 18.69
CA VAL A 25 5.61 -15.84 19.25
C VAL A 25 6.73 -15.17 18.46
N LEU A 26 7.83 -15.88 18.17
CA LEU A 26 8.93 -15.34 17.36
C LEU A 26 8.47 -14.94 15.95
N SER A 27 7.64 -15.78 15.31
CA SER A 27 7.10 -15.50 13.98
C SER A 27 6.18 -14.27 13.99
N PHE A 28 5.33 -14.14 15.02
CA PHE A 28 4.46 -12.99 15.18
C PHE A 28 5.26 -11.70 15.42
N VAL A 29 6.26 -11.74 16.30
CA VAL A 29 7.15 -10.58 16.54
C VAL A 29 7.89 -10.20 15.26
N ALA A 30 8.45 -11.15 14.52
CA ALA A 30 9.11 -10.88 13.24
C ALA A 30 8.15 -10.25 12.21
N PHE A 31 6.90 -10.72 12.14
CA PHE A 31 5.86 -10.15 11.27
C PHE A 31 5.47 -8.73 11.69
N MET A 32 5.33 -8.47 12.99
CA MET A 32 5.04 -7.13 13.51
C MET A 32 6.20 -6.17 13.25
N VAL A 33 7.44 -6.61 13.46
CA VAL A 33 8.64 -5.82 13.12
C VAL A 33 8.64 -5.52 11.63
N PHE A 34 8.51 -6.53 10.77
CA PHE A 34 8.43 -6.34 9.31
C PHE A 34 7.30 -5.37 8.90
N SER A 35 6.14 -5.45 9.54
CA SER A 35 5.00 -4.55 9.26
C SER A 35 5.21 -3.14 9.82
N SER A 36 6.02 -2.99 10.88
CA SER A 36 6.37 -1.70 11.49
C SER A 36 7.52 -0.99 10.78
N VAL A 37 8.36 -1.71 10.03
CA VAL A 37 9.34 -1.09 9.13
C VAL A 37 8.56 -0.43 8.01
N CYS A 38 8.54 0.90 8.03
CA CYS A 38 7.91 1.74 7.01
C CYS A 38 8.33 1.27 5.61
N PRO A 39 7.43 1.24 4.60
CA PRO A 39 7.88 1.19 3.22
C PRO A 39 8.69 2.46 2.97
N CYS A 40 10.01 2.44 3.16
CA CYS A 40 10.87 3.60 3.03
C CYS A 40 11.71 3.48 1.76
N ALA A 41 11.67 4.55 0.95
CA ALA A 41 12.29 4.76 -0.36
C ALA A 41 12.07 3.65 -1.42
N VAL A 42 12.53 2.43 -1.14
CA VAL A 42 12.53 1.28 -2.07
C VAL A 42 12.16 -0.04 -1.40
N THR A 43 12.11 -0.11 -0.07
CA THR A 43 11.81 -1.34 0.66
C THR A 43 10.29 -1.51 0.79
N PRO A 44 9.71 -2.63 0.34
CA PRO A 44 8.28 -2.89 0.53
C PRO A 44 7.98 -3.20 2.01
N GLY A 45 6.79 -2.78 2.45
CA GLY A 45 6.24 -3.07 3.78
C GLY A 45 5.21 -4.20 3.77
N GLY A 46 4.64 -4.44 4.95
CA GLY A 46 3.52 -5.36 5.18
C GLY A 46 2.18 -4.63 5.16
N LEU A 47 1.49 -4.64 6.31
CA LEU A 47 0.20 -3.98 6.49
C LEU A 47 0.35 -2.45 6.62
N LEU A 48 -0.59 -1.72 6.04
CA LEU A 48 -0.81 -0.30 6.29
C LEU A 48 -1.71 -0.13 7.52
N PHE A 49 -1.35 0.82 8.36
CA PHE A 49 -2.09 1.18 9.58
C PHE A 49 -2.53 2.64 9.49
N GLY A 50 -3.74 2.94 9.98
CA GLY A 50 -4.34 4.26 9.93
C GLY A 50 -5.83 4.21 10.28
N GLU A 51 -6.48 5.37 10.21
CA GLU A 51 -7.93 5.52 10.37
C GLU A 51 -8.61 5.16 9.05
N LEU A 52 -9.69 4.37 9.07
CA LEU A 52 -10.47 4.11 7.85
C LEU A 52 -11.23 5.38 7.46
N ALA A 53 -11.31 5.66 6.16
CA ALA A 53 -12.15 6.71 5.64
C ALA A 53 -13.61 6.24 5.68
N ASP A 54 -14.46 7.00 6.37
CA ASP A 54 -15.86 6.64 6.62
C ASP A 54 -16.83 7.20 5.55
N GLU A 55 -16.36 8.09 4.69
CA GLU A 55 -17.17 8.76 3.67
C GLU A 55 -16.91 8.20 2.26
N PRO A 56 -17.97 7.98 1.45
CA PRO A 56 -17.82 7.59 0.06
C PRO A 56 -17.06 8.64 -0.75
N ILE A 57 -16.12 8.20 -1.59
CA ILE A 57 -15.34 9.10 -2.44
C ILE A 57 -15.97 9.16 -3.84
N SER A 58 -16.41 10.37 -4.21
CA SER A 58 -16.89 10.69 -5.57
C SER A 58 -15.91 11.58 -6.35
N ASP A 59 -15.09 12.37 -5.66
CA ASP A 59 -14.02 13.19 -6.23
C ASP A 59 -12.75 13.08 -5.38
N TRP A 60 -11.68 12.53 -5.95
CA TRP A 60 -10.41 12.35 -5.23
C TRP A 60 -9.65 13.67 -4.96
N ASN A 61 -10.03 14.80 -5.57
CA ASN A 61 -9.47 16.12 -5.25
C ASN A 61 -9.88 16.62 -3.87
N GLU A 62 -10.95 16.07 -3.28
CA GLU A 62 -11.38 16.38 -1.91
C GLU A 62 -10.46 15.73 -0.86
N THR A 63 -9.59 14.80 -1.28
CA THR A 63 -8.62 14.11 -0.43
C THR A 63 -7.25 14.78 -0.43
N THR A 64 -6.29 14.24 0.34
CA THR A 64 -4.90 14.72 0.33
C THR A 64 -4.06 14.19 -0.85
N ALA A 65 -4.65 13.49 -1.82
CA ALA A 65 -3.92 12.79 -2.89
C ALA A 65 -2.92 13.66 -3.65
N ASN A 66 -3.23 14.93 -3.88
CA ASN A 66 -2.33 15.86 -4.60
C ASN A 66 -1.32 16.58 -3.69
N GLN A 67 -1.50 16.51 -2.38
CA GLN A 67 -0.59 17.03 -1.35
C GLN A 67 0.45 15.99 -0.92
N GLU A 68 0.14 14.69 -1.05
CA GLU A 68 1.09 13.62 -0.75
C GLU A 68 2.25 13.59 -1.76
N ASN A 69 3.50 13.57 -1.29
CA ASN A 69 4.66 13.38 -2.18
C ASN A 69 4.62 12.01 -2.88
N LEU A 70 4.31 10.97 -2.10
CA LEU A 70 4.05 9.61 -2.55
C LEU A 70 2.87 9.07 -1.76
N CYS A 71 1.98 8.35 -2.43
CA CYS A 71 0.95 7.58 -1.76
C CYS A 71 1.51 6.22 -1.35
N GLN A 72 0.83 5.56 -0.40
CA GLN A 72 1.13 4.18 -0.06
C GLN A 72 -0.02 3.30 -0.51
N ILE A 73 0.29 2.18 -1.13
CA ILE A 73 -0.71 1.13 -1.41
C ILE A 73 -0.33 -0.13 -0.70
N GLN A 74 -1.33 -0.94 -0.39
CA GLN A 74 -1.20 -2.32 0.04
C GLN A 74 -2.07 -3.20 -0.85
N ILE A 75 -1.48 -4.26 -1.39
CA ILE A 75 -2.20 -5.31 -2.11
C ILE A 75 -1.99 -6.66 -1.42
N TRP A 76 -2.83 -7.64 -1.76
CA TRP A 76 -2.63 -9.03 -1.36
C TRP A 76 -1.84 -9.79 -2.43
N ALA A 77 -0.52 -9.87 -2.26
CA ALA A 77 0.33 -10.57 -3.19
C ALA A 77 0.49 -12.04 -2.81
N GLY A 78 -0.53 -12.85 -3.10
CA GLY A 78 -0.63 -14.23 -2.63
C GLY A 78 -1.03 -14.29 -1.15
N ILE A 79 -0.22 -14.90 -0.30
CA ILE A 79 -0.54 -15.10 1.13
C ILE A 79 0.00 -14.01 2.07
N ARG A 80 0.61 -12.94 1.54
CA ARG A 80 1.20 -11.87 2.35
C ARG A 80 0.74 -10.49 1.88
N PRO A 81 0.46 -9.57 2.81
CA PRO A 81 0.24 -8.17 2.46
C PRO A 81 1.56 -7.59 1.95
N HIS A 82 1.47 -6.75 0.93
CA HIS A 82 2.62 -6.10 0.33
C HIS A 82 2.29 -4.63 0.12
N SER A 83 2.98 -3.76 0.85
CA SER A 83 2.83 -2.31 0.71
C SER A 83 4.04 -1.63 0.09
N VAL A 84 3.79 -0.58 -0.68
CA VAL A 84 4.81 0.20 -1.39
C VAL A 84 4.43 1.67 -1.42
N ASN A 85 5.44 2.55 -1.51
CA ASN A 85 5.23 3.95 -1.84
C ASN A 85 5.37 4.17 -3.35
N LEU A 86 4.47 4.95 -3.94
CA LEU A 86 4.46 5.23 -5.36
C LEU A 86 3.82 6.58 -5.69
N ASN A 87 4.00 7.00 -6.95
CA ASN A 87 3.36 8.21 -7.44
C ASN A 87 1.85 8.00 -7.53
N CYS A 88 1.13 9.02 -7.09
CA CYS A 88 -0.31 9.13 -7.19
C CYS A 88 -0.67 10.54 -7.65
N MET A 89 -1.80 10.69 -8.32
CA MET A 89 -2.25 11.96 -8.88
C MET A 89 -3.76 11.92 -9.11
N ALA A 90 -4.47 12.88 -8.52
CA ALA A 90 -5.86 13.12 -8.86
C ALA A 90 -5.93 14.08 -10.05
N THR A 91 -6.79 13.77 -11.01
CA THR A 91 -7.07 14.59 -12.19
C THR A 91 -8.03 15.73 -11.84
N PRO A 92 -8.10 16.82 -12.64
CA PRO A 92 -9.09 17.87 -12.44
C PRO A 92 -10.55 17.38 -12.42
N GLU A 93 -10.84 16.25 -13.06
CA GLU A 93 -12.17 15.63 -13.11
C GLU A 93 -12.46 14.70 -11.93
N GLY A 94 -11.54 14.59 -10.97
CA GLY A 94 -11.73 13.85 -9.72
C GLY A 94 -11.35 12.38 -9.77
N GLU A 95 -10.82 11.88 -10.90
CA GLU A 95 -10.28 10.52 -10.99
C GLU A 95 -8.90 10.42 -10.35
N LEU A 96 -8.61 9.31 -9.65
CA LEU A 96 -7.30 9.04 -9.08
C LEU A 96 -6.55 7.97 -9.87
N PHE A 97 -5.27 8.26 -10.12
CA PHE A 97 -4.35 7.31 -10.72
C PHE A 97 -3.14 7.09 -9.85
N LEU A 98 -2.59 5.88 -9.97
CA LEU A 98 -1.29 5.48 -9.46
C LEU A 98 -0.37 5.16 -10.63
N SER A 99 0.93 5.21 -10.38
CA SER A 99 1.89 4.93 -11.43
C SER A 99 3.25 4.49 -10.96
N CYS A 100 3.95 3.84 -11.87
CA CYS A 100 5.36 3.56 -11.73
C CYS A 100 6.09 3.70 -13.07
N SER A 101 7.40 3.93 -12.97
CA SER A 101 8.35 3.69 -14.05
C SER A 101 8.93 2.29 -13.91
N VAL A 102 9.22 1.63 -15.03
CA VAL A 102 9.88 0.31 -15.09
C VAL A 102 9.12 -0.72 -14.22
N CYS A 103 7.79 -0.71 -14.37
CA CYS A 103 6.86 -1.50 -13.56
C CYS A 103 6.96 -3.00 -13.78
N ASP A 104 7.46 -3.42 -14.94
CA ASP A 104 7.78 -4.81 -15.28
C ASP A 104 8.74 -5.45 -14.27
N ARG A 105 9.57 -4.65 -13.59
CA ARG A 105 10.50 -5.10 -12.54
C ARG A 105 9.92 -4.99 -11.12
N LYS A 106 8.72 -4.45 -10.95
CA LYS A 106 8.11 -4.21 -9.64
C LYS A 106 7.13 -5.32 -9.30
N TYR A 107 7.39 -6.00 -8.20
CA TYR A 107 6.60 -7.14 -7.75
C TYR A 107 5.10 -6.81 -7.66
N TRP A 108 4.73 -5.69 -7.05
CA TRP A 108 3.34 -5.30 -6.87
C TRP A 108 2.62 -5.09 -8.22
N ALA A 109 3.26 -4.41 -9.17
CA ALA A 109 2.66 -4.01 -10.43
C ALA A 109 2.27 -5.22 -11.30
N ALA A 110 3.06 -6.29 -11.22
CA ALA A 110 2.77 -7.55 -11.91
C ALA A 110 1.67 -8.39 -11.23
N ARG A 111 1.25 -8.04 -10.01
CA ARG A 111 0.22 -8.77 -9.25
C ARG A 111 -1.16 -8.11 -9.29
N VAL A 112 -1.25 -6.87 -9.75
CA VAL A 112 -2.54 -6.20 -9.95
C VAL A 112 -3.33 -6.94 -11.03
N GLY A 113 -4.37 -7.66 -10.60
CA GLY A 113 -5.35 -8.27 -11.48
C GLY A 113 -6.43 -7.29 -11.93
N LYS A 114 -7.50 -7.84 -12.49
CA LYS A 114 -8.74 -7.09 -12.70
C LYS A 114 -9.42 -6.90 -11.35
N ASP A 115 -9.85 -5.67 -11.07
CA ASP A 115 -10.51 -5.26 -9.84
C ASP A 115 -9.73 -5.70 -8.60
N GLU A 116 -8.42 -5.43 -8.59
CA GLU A 116 -7.53 -5.84 -7.50
C GLU A 116 -7.92 -5.12 -6.22
N GLU A 117 -8.30 -5.88 -5.19
CA GLU A 117 -8.58 -5.32 -3.86
C GLU A 117 -7.31 -4.80 -3.22
N ALA A 118 -7.35 -3.54 -2.81
CA ALA A 118 -6.23 -2.87 -2.18
C ALA A 118 -6.67 -1.93 -1.06
N VAL A 119 -5.68 -1.48 -0.29
CA VAL A 119 -5.81 -0.37 0.64
C VAL A 119 -4.87 0.74 0.17
N LEU A 120 -5.44 1.90 -0.11
CA LEU A 120 -4.71 3.12 -0.39
C LEU A 120 -4.59 3.92 0.92
N ARG A 121 -3.41 4.46 1.20
CA ARG A 121 -3.20 5.40 2.30
C ARG A 121 -2.80 6.77 1.77
N LEU A 122 -3.58 7.77 2.18
CA LEU A 122 -3.31 9.19 1.98
C LEU A 122 -3.19 9.82 3.38
N GLY A 123 -2.00 10.31 3.73
CA GLY A 123 -1.71 10.85 5.05
C GLY A 123 -1.95 9.83 6.18
N ARG A 124 -3.02 10.02 6.95
CA ARG A 124 -3.42 9.13 8.05
C ARG A 124 -4.62 8.24 7.72
N LEU A 125 -5.29 8.49 6.60
CA LEU A 125 -6.52 7.82 6.21
C LEU A 125 -6.25 6.64 5.29
N LEU A 126 -6.98 5.55 5.52
CA LEU A 126 -6.99 4.33 4.73
C LEU A 126 -8.29 4.25 3.93
N TYR A 127 -8.15 4.03 2.64
CA TYR A 127 -9.25 3.90 1.68
C TYR A 127 -9.24 2.49 1.12
N PRO A 128 -10.30 1.69 1.34
CA PRO A 128 -10.53 0.47 0.58
C PRO A 128 -10.78 0.84 -0.89
N VAL A 129 -10.05 0.24 -1.81
CA VAL A 129 -10.13 0.58 -3.23
C VAL A 129 -10.01 -0.67 -4.11
N TYR A 130 -10.47 -0.54 -5.34
CA TYR A 130 -10.07 -1.39 -6.45
C TYR A 130 -8.98 -0.71 -7.26
N ILE A 131 -7.98 -1.49 -7.69
CA ILE A 131 -6.92 -1.02 -8.58
C ILE A 131 -6.99 -1.81 -9.88
N ASN A 132 -7.00 -1.09 -10.99
CA ASN A 132 -7.04 -1.66 -12.32
C ASN A 132 -5.91 -1.11 -13.19
N ARG A 133 -5.22 -1.99 -13.94
CA ARG A 133 -4.21 -1.53 -14.90
C ARG A 133 -4.88 -0.83 -16.08
N GLU A 134 -4.54 0.44 -16.28
CA GLU A 134 -5.03 1.25 -17.40
C GLU A 134 -4.16 1.02 -18.63
N GLN A 135 -4.80 0.83 -19.78
CA GLN A 135 -4.14 0.60 -21.07
C GLN A 135 -4.62 1.55 -22.16
N ASP A 136 -5.68 2.33 -21.93
CA ASP A 136 -6.10 3.39 -22.84
C ASP A 136 -5.03 4.49 -22.88
N PRO A 137 -4.38 4.72 -24.04
CA PRO A 137 -3.32 5.72 -24.15
C PRO A 137 -3.77 7.13 -23.77
N GLU A 138 -5.01 7.53 -24.07
CA GLU A 138 -5.51 8.88 -23.80
C GLU A 138 -5.69 9.10 -22.29
N VAL A 139 -6.21 8.08 -21.60
CA VAL A 139 -6.34 8.07 -20.13
C VAL A 139 -4.96 8.05 -19.47
N MET A 140 -4.04 7.23 -19.99
CA MET A 140 -2.67 7.20 -19.48
C MET A 140 -1.96 8.55 -19.62
N ASP A 141 -2.16 9.23 -20.75
CA ASP A 141 -1.60 10.56 -21.00
C ASP A 141 -2.27 11.61 -20.10
N LYS A 142 -3.58 11.48 -19.83
CA LYS A 142 -4.29 12.30 -18.86
C LYS A 142 -3.72 12.16 -17.45
N ALA A 143 -3.54 10.94 -16.97
CA ALA A 143 -2.92 10.66 -15.68
C ALA A 143 -1.48 11.22 -15.62
N PHE A 144 -0.70 11.09 -16.70
CA PHE A 144 0.64 11.64 -16.77
C PHE A 144 0.65 13.17 -16.69
N ARG A 145 -0.26 13.87 -17.38
CA ARG A 145 -0.41 15.33 -17.25
C ARG A 145 -0.75 15.73 -15.82
N ALA A 146 -1.67 15.02 -15.16
CA ALA A 146 -2.00 15.28 -13.76
C ALA A 146 -0.77 15.14 -12.84
N ARG A 147 0.10 14.14 -13.09
CA ARG A 147 1.40 14.04 -12.40
C ARG A 147 2.28 15.26 -12.64
N VAL A 148 2.46 15.66 -13.90
CA VAL A 148 3.32 16.80 -14.25
C VAL A 148 2.84 18.06 -13.52
N THR A 149 1.53 18.32 -13.51
CA THR A 149 0.91 19.43 -12.77
C THR A 149 1.17 19.32 -11.27
N LYS A 150 0.90 18.16 -10.66
CA LYS A 150 1.14 17.92 -9.23
C LYS A 150 2.59 18.22 -8.83
N LEU A 151 3.55 17.75 -9.63
CA LEU A 151 4.98 17.92 -9.37
C LEU A 151 5.49 19.37 -9.47
N GLN A 152 4.69 20.28 -10.03
CA GLN A 152 5.02 21.71 -9.99
C GLN A 152 4.92 22.29 -8.57
N HIS A 153 4.08 21.67 -7.72
CA HIS A 153 3.78 22.14 -6.37
C HIS A 153 4.34 21.23 -5.27
N THR A 154 4.86 20.05 -5.63
CA THR A 154 5.57 19.15 -4.72
C THR A 154 6.84 19.79 -4.19
N ASP A 155 7.10 19.59 -2.89
CA ASP A 155 8.30 20.09 -2.21
C ASP A 155 9.58 19.45 -2.80
N ILE A 156 10.48 20.31 -3.27
CA ILE A 156 11.70 19.92 -3.97
C ILE A 156 12.65 19.08 -3.09
N GLU A 157 12.63 19.28 -1.76
CA GLU A 157 13.49 18.53 -0.84
C GLU A 157 13.07 17.06 -0.71
N THR A 158 11.82 16.76 -1.03
CA THR A 158 11.22 15.43 -0.90
C THR A 158 11.03 14.72 -2.23
N MET A 159 11.32 15.40 -3.34
CA MET A 159 11.20 14.83 -4.68
C MET A 159 12.32 13.81 -4.94
N VAL A 160 11.92 12.60 -5.33
CA VAL A 160 12.84 11.55 -5.80
C VAL A 160 13.31 11.76 -7.25
N THR A 161 12.67 12.66 -8.00
CA THR A 161 13.03 13.00 -9.38
C THR A 161 12.95 14.51 -9.59
N PRO A 162 13.79 15.12 -10.45
CA PRO A 162 13.66 16.54 -10.80
C PRO A 162 12.26 16.90 -11.31
N ARG A 163 11.88 18.16 -11.13
CA ARG A 163 10.59 18.68 -11.60
C ARG A 163 10.51 18.58 -13.13
N PRO A 164 9.48 17.92 -13.68
CA PRO A 164 9.31 17.81 -15.13
C PRO A 164 8.85 19.15 -15.72
N PRO A 165 9.23 19.49 -16.96
CA PRO A 165 8.61 20.61 -17.67
C PRO A 165 7.13 20.33 -17.97
N LEU A 166 6.33 21.38 -18.08
CA LEU A 166 4.86 21.28 -18.23
C LEU A 166 4.42 20.56 -19.51
N ASP A 167 5.23 20.62 -20.56
CA ASP A 167 4.98 19.98 -21.86
C ASP A 167 5.58 18.57 -21.95
N GLN A 168 6.08 18.02 -20.84
CA GLN A 168 6.65 16.68 -20.83
C GLN A 168 5.62 15.64 -21.27
N LYS A 169 6.02 14.80 -22.23
CA LYS A 169 5.27 13.64 -22.66
C LYS A 169 5.55 12.42 -21.78
N ARG A 170 4.57 11.52 -21.70
CA ARG A 170 4.69 10.25 -20.97
C ARG A 170 5.81 9.39 -21.57
N PHE A 171 6.58 8.75 -20.71
CA PHE A 171 7.65 7.83 -21.11
C PHE A 171 7.11 6.46 -21.52
N ASP A 172 7.83 5.73 -22.38
CA ASP A 172 7.39 4.41 -22.86
C ASP A 172 7.33 3.32 -21.76
N HIS A 173 8.18 3.42 -20.74
CA HIS A 173 8.27 2.46 -19.63
C HIS A 173 7.39 2.84 -18.43
N TRP A 174 6.31 3.58 -18.68
CA TRP A 174 5.34 4.05 -17.70
C TRP A 174 4.10 3.17 -17.67
N TRP A 175 3.69 2.69 -16.50
CA TRP A 175 2.35 2.12 -16.33
C TRP A 175 1.48 3.00 -15.44
N THR A 176 0.19 3.00 -15.77
CA THR A 176 -0.86 3.71 -15.07
C THR A 176 -1.82 2.70 -14.48
N PHE A 177 -2.31 2.98 -13.28
CA PHE A 177 -3.35 2.21 -12.63
C PHE A 177 -4.46 3.15 -12.18
N ARG A 178 -5.69 2.83 -12.52
CA ARG A 178 -6.89 3.51 -12.06
C ARG A 178 -7.22 3.06 -10.64
N VAL A 179 -7.67 3.98 -9.81
CA VAL A 179 -8.15 3.70 -8.46
C VAL A 179 -9.62 4.06 -8.37
N ASP A 180 -10.42 3.04 -8.03
CA ASP A 180 -11.86 3.18 -7.81
C ASP A 180 -12.16 2.94 -6.34
N TYR A 181 -13.00 3.78 -5.73
CA TYR A 181 -13.39 3.59 -4.33
C TYR A 181 -14.20 2.31 -4.16
N ARG A 182 -13.86 1.52 -3.14
CA ARG A 182 -14.59 0.31 -2.77
C ARG A 182 -15.44 0.59 -1.53
N GLY A 183 -16.61 1.18 -1.77
CA GLY A 183 -17.68 1.32 -0.79
C GLY A 183 -18.45 0.02 -0.55
#